data_AF-A0A9Q0N6V2-F1
#
_entry.id   AF-A0A9Q0N6V2-F1
#
_cell.length_a   1.000
_cell.length_b   1.000
_cell.length_c   1.000
_cell.angle_alpha   90.00
_cell.angle_beta   90.00
_cell.angle_gamma   90.00
#
_symmetry.space_group_name_H-M   'P 1'
#
loop_
_entity.id
_entity.type
_entity.pdbx_description
1 polymer ?
#
loop_
_entity_poly.entity_id
_entity_poly.type
_entity_poly.pdbx_seq_one_letter_code
_entity_poly.pdbx_strand_id
1 'polypeptide(L)'
;MSTAKSLAKALHKSTIDETALDSLTEFTDNLMSKRQLRWKILQQEKINRRSTRLQDVANLLENMKRATEKSVSEVMFLSVDFEKLNENHLDHFVLTACRDKNHEFIEKFIDQCVDDNKVITETSVLTMCEYFSSFSDNRTLVKLIELCKLNNRNVYDKNCEFKHFVARNMWEKGNSDGALSLLDETYEQADVTMRPSVRSIFHFVVEDTVDKRSEAVLLRLIKSAVLLHKTMNEPAVLLHLWDVCFLSNWFSDQVLAGKLFLEHSEVRTSAVNRRGVISYNALCSGQVDVVHRLIQLFLKFDMTEECKLILELLFEYQYACKDLRACSEIMKTTLELNINLSNTYNLKLLDLLMGEKCRAPKAKKQVTPKFDLKF
;
A
#
# COMPACT_ATOMS: atom_id res chain seq x y z
N MET A 1 34.09 -46.76 50.66
CA MET A 1 33.00 -46.86 49.65
C MET A 1 31.78 -46.00 50.02
N SER A 2 31.97 -44.74 50.46
CA SER A 2 30.87 -43.86 50.94
C SER A 2 30.90 -42.43 50.36
N THR A 3 31.88 -42.09 49.53
CA THR A 3 32.07 -40.74 48.98
C THR A 3 31.70 -40.62 47.51
N ALA A 4 31.47 -41.74 46.81
CA ALA A 4 31.00 -41.74 45.41
C ALA A 4 29.47 -41.61 45.28
N LYS A 5 28.70 -41.94 46.34
CA LYS A 5 27.22 -41.83 46.34
C LYS A 5 26.70 -40.42 46.65
N SER A 6 27.51 -39.52 47.24
CA SER A 6 27.07 -38.14 47.50
C SER A 6 27.23 -37.21 46.29
N LEU A 7 28.14 -37.54 45.36
CA LEU A 7 28.35 -36.78 44.13
C LEU A 7 27.29 -37.08 43.05
N ALA A 8 26.75 -38.31 43.01
CA ALA A 8 25.63 -38.66 42.12
C ALA A 8 24.29 -38.02 42.55
N LYS A 9 24.15 -37.65 43.83
CA LYS A 9 22.94 -36.98 44.35
C LYS A 9 22.99 -35.45 44.19
N ALA A 10 24.14 -34.90 43.84
CA ALA A 10 24.31 -33.48 43.51
C ALA A 10 24.11 -33.16 42.02
N LEU A 11 24.12 -34.18 41.15
CA LEU A 11 23.93 -34.04 39.69
C LEU A 11 22.47 -34.20 39.22
N HIS A 12 21.51 -34.25 40.16
CA HIS A 12 20.08 -34.32 39.84
C HIS A 12 19.28 -33.12 40.38
N LYS A 13 19.97 -31.99 40.60
CA LYS A 13 19.35 -30.73 41.03
C LYS A 13 19.67 -29.58 40.08
N SER A 14 19.56 -29.84 38.78
CA SER A 14 19.53 -28.80 37.75
C SER A 14 18.49 -29.06 36.66
N THR A 15 17.38 -29.73 37.01
CA THR A 15 16.11 -29.52 36.31
C THR A 15 15.64 -28.14 36.72
N ILE A 16 16.11 -27.13 35.99
CA ILE A 16 15.48 -25.82 35.94
C ILE A 16 14.05 -26.11 35.48
N ASP A 17 13.08 -25.80 36.33
CA ASP A 17 11.64 -25.90 36.04
C ASP A 17 11.37 -25.35 34.63
N GLU A 18 11.01 -26.21 33.67
CA GLU A 18 10.63 -25.79 32.31
C GLU A 18 9.47 -24.78 32.37
N THR A 19 8.57 -24.95 33.34
CA THR A 19 7.50 -24.00 33.69
C THR A 19 8.00 -22.63 34.14
N ALA A 20 9.14 -22.55 34.82
CA ALA A 20 9.74 -21.28 35.21
C ALA A 20 10.43 -20.60 34.01
N LEU A 21 11.02 -21.39 33.11
CA LEU A 21 11.62 -20.88 31.87
C LEU A 21 10.54 -20.33 30.92
N ASP A 22 9.42 -21.04 30.77
CA ASP A 22 8.28 -20.63 29.95
C ASP A 22 7.60 -19.35 30.49
N SER A 23 7.47 -19.25 31.82
CA SER A 23 6.95 -18.03 32.46
C SER A 23 7.89 -16.82 32.29
N LEU A 24 9.19 -17.07 32.23
CA LEU A 24 10.20 -16.04 32.00
C LEU A 24 10.21 -15.58 30.54
N THR A 25 10.02 -16.50 29.59
CA THR A 25 9.85 -16.15 28.17
C THR A 25 8.55 -15.38 27.94
N GLU A 26 7.43 -15.81 28.51
CA GLU A 26 6.14 -15.11 28.39
C GLU A 26 6.22 -13.69 29.00
N PHE A 27 6.88 -13.54 30.14
CA PHE A 27 7.12 -12.24 30.75
C PHE A 27 7.99 -11.34 29.86
N THR A 28 9.04 -11.91 29.26
CA THR A 28 9.97 -11.18 28.37
C THR A 28 9.26 -10.75 27.09
N ASP A 29 8.45 -11.62 26.50
CA ASP A 29 7.67 -11.34 25.30
C ASP A 29 6.60 -10.28 25.56
N ASN A 30 5.98 -10.29 26.74
CA ASN A 30 5.02 -9.27 27.17
C ASN A 30 5.72 -7.91 27.39
N LEU A 31 6.94 -7.91 27.94
CA LEU A 31 7.75 -6.70 28.13
C LEU A 31 8.21 -6.11 26.80
N MET A 32 8.63 -6.96 25.85
CA MET A 32 9.01 -6.57 24.50
C MET A 32 7.81 -6.04 23.72
N SER A 33 6.65 -6.70 23.82
CA SER A 33 5.39 -6.24 23.23
C SER A 33 4.95 -4.89 23.80
N LYS A 34 5.01 -4.69 25.13
CA LYS A 34 4.70 -3.39 25.76
C LYS A 34 5.68 -2.30 25.36
N ARG A 35 6.96 -2.63 25.18
CA ARG A 35 7.99 -1.67 24.76
C ARG A 35 7.86 -1.30 23.28
N GLN A 36 7.57 -2.26 22.41
CA GLN A 36 7.24 -2.02 21.00
C GLN A 36 5.97 -1.17 20.87
N LEU A 37 4.92 -1.46 21.64
CA LEU A 37 3.70 -0.65 21.69
C LEU A 37 4.02 0.79 22.15
N ARG A 38 4.86 0.96 23.17
CA ARG A 38 5.28 2.28 23.65
C ARG A 38 6.11 3.04 22.62
N TRP A 39 6.96 2.35 21.86
CA TRP A 39 7.74 2.97 20.78
C TRP A 39 6.84 3.34 19.60
N LYS A 40 5.87 2.50 19.23
CA LYS A 40 4.81 2.81 18.26
C LYS A 40 4.00 4.04 18.72
N ILE A 41 3.57 4.10 19.99
CA ILE A 41 2.88 5.27 20.55
C ILE A 41 3.77 6.52 20.49
N LEU A 42 5.06 6.43 20.83
CA LEU A 42 5.95 7.59 20.82
C LEU A 42 6.31 8.07 19.40
N GLN A 43 6.43 7.17 18.43
CA GLN A 43 6.65 7.51 17.03
C GLN A 43 5.35 8.07 16.42
N GLN A 44 4.21 7.42 16.67
CA GLN A 44 2.89 7.90 16.28
C GLN A 44 2.58 9.25 16.91
N GLU A 45 2.95 9.50 18.18
CA GLU A 45 2.81 10.80 18.82
C GLU A 45 3.76 11.85 18.25
N LYS A 46 4.97 11.49 17.82
CA LYS A 46 5.89 12.45 17.14
C LYS A 46 5.40 12.81 15.75
N ILE A 47 4.87 11.83 15.01
CA ILE A 47 4.24 12.00 13.70
C ILE A 47 2.95 12.79 13.86
N ASN A 48 2.08 12.42 14.81
CA ASN A 48 0.85 13.12 15.13
C ASN A 48 1.15 14.53 15.64
N ARG A 49 2.08 14.81 16.57
CA ARG A 49 2.32 16.20 17.03
C ARG A 49 2.81 17.16 15.93
N ARG A 50 3.45 16.65 14.87
CA ARG A 50 3.80 17.44 13.68
C ARG A 50 2.67 17.48 12.64
N SER A 51 1.90 16.41 12.52
CA SER A 51 0.76 16.28 11.62
C SER A 51 -0.48 16.95 12.21
N THR A 52 -1.03 16.55 13.36
CA THR A 52 -2.25 17.09 14.00
C THR A 52 -2.26 18.61 14.16
N ARG A 53 -1.18 19.33 14.46
CA ARG A 53 -1.28 20.80 14.49
C ARG A 53 -1.46 21.46 13.13
N LEU A 54 -0.92 20.87 12.06
CA LEU A 54 -1.10 21.36 10.68
C LEU A 54 -2.34 20.75 10.03
N GLN A 55 -2.64 19.49 10.34
CA GLN A 55 -3.77 18.72 9.88
C GLN A 55 -5.06 19.15 10.59
N ASP A 56 -5.05 19.49 11.88
CA ASP A 56 -6.24 19.99 12.57
C ASP A 56 -6.56 21.41 12.10
N VAL A 57 -5.56 22.25 11.84
CA VAL A 57 -5.77 23.58 11.23
C VAL A 57 -6.22 23.45 9.77
N ALA A 58 -5.62 22.54 9.00
CA ALA A 58 -6.06 22.26 7.63
C ALA A 58 -7.45 21.62 7.57
N ASN A 59 -7.75 20.66 8.45
CA ASN A 59 -9.06 20.01 8.57
C ASN A 59 -10.10 20.99 9.09
N LEU A 60 -9.77 21.91 9.99
CA LEU A 60 -10.71 22.93 10.46
C LEU A 60 -10.99 23.95 9.36
N LEU A 61 -9.96 24.40 8.62
CA LEU A 61 -10.12 25.23 7.44
C LEU A 61 -10.89 24.53 6.31
N GLU A 62 -10.63 23.24 6.10
CA GLU A 62 -11.29 22.42 5.08
C GLU A 62 -12.72 22.06 5.51
N ASN A 63 -12.99 21.80 6.78
CA ASN A 63 -14.35 21.59 7.30
C ASN A 63 -15.14 22.88 7.32
N MET A 64 -14.51 24.03 7.63
CA MET A 64 -15.14 25.33 7.50
C MET A 64 -15.45 25.63 6.03
N LYS A 65 -14.50 25.40 5.12
CA LYS A 65 -14.67 25.56 3.67
C LYS A 65 -15.75 24.61 3.13
N ARG A 66 -15.77 23.34 3.55
CA ARG A 66 -16.81 22.37 3.21
C ARG A 66 -18.16 22.75 3.80
N ALA A 67 -18.23 23.33 5.00
CA ALA A 67 -19.50 23.75 5.59
C ALA A 67 -20.09 24.97 4.87
N THR A 68 -19.27 25.97 4.50
CA THR A 68 -19.71 27.08 3.64
C THR A 68 -19.99 26.63 2.21
N GLU A 69 -19.17 25.76 1.62
CA GLU A 69 -19.42 25.23 0.27
C GLU A 69 -20.64 24.33 0.22
N LYS A 70 -20.89 23.49 1.22
CA LYS A 70 -22.05 22.58 1.24
C LYS A 70 -23.37 23.33 1.45
N SER A 71 -23.38 24.37 2.28
CA SER A 71 -24.54 25.26 2.45
C SER A 71 -24.80 26.14 1.22
N VAL A 72 -23.77 26.55 0.49
CA VAL A 72 -23.91 27.25 -0.79
C VAL A 72 -24.32 26.29 -1.90
N SER A 73 -23.78 25.08 -1.93
CA SER A 73 -24.04 24.07 -2.96
C SER A 73 -25.45 23.47 -2.83
N GLU A 74 -25.93 23.19 -1.61
CA GLU A 74 -27.33 22.77 -1.38
C GLU A 74 -28.35 23.81 -1.88
N VAL A 75 -28.06 25.10 -1.73
CA VAL A 75 -28.92 26.19 -2.25
C VAL A 75 -28.77 26.38 -3.76
N MET A 76 -27.55 26.19 -4.30
CA MET A 76 -27.29 26.25 -5.74
C MET A 76 -28.00 25.11 -6.49
N PHE A 77 -27.89 23.87 -6.01
CA PHE A 77 -28.41 22.68 -6.69
C PHE A 77 -29.94 22.64 -6.83
N LEU A 78 -30.68 23.38 -5.99
CA LEU A 78 -32.15 23.46 -6.03
C LEU A 78 -32.70 24.49 -7.02
N SER A 79 -31.87 25.36 -7.61
CA SER A 79 -32.33 26.52 -8.39
C SER A 79 -31.57 26.76 -9.70
N VAL A 80 -30.73 25.82 -10.13
CA VAL A 80 -29.93 25.95 -11.34
C VAL A 80 -30.75 25.64 -12.60
N ASP A 81 -30.87 26.64 -13.47
CA ASP A 81 -31.46 26.55 -14.79
C ASP A 81 -30.35 26.22 -15.81
N PHE A 82 -30.19 24.94 -16.14
CA PHE A 82 -29.04 24.43 -16.90
C PHE A 82 -28.97 24.92 -18.35
N GLU A 83 -30.02 25.55 -18.87
CA GLU A 83 -30.05 26.16 -20.22
C GLU A 83 -29.16 27.40 -20.35
N LYS A 84 -28.87 28.10 -19.24
CA LYS A 84 -28.16 29.39 -19.27
C LYS A 84 -26.70 29.29 -18.84
N LEU A 85 -26.22 28.09 -18.53
CA LEU A 85 -24.88 27.87 -17.99
C LEU A 85 -23.86 27.60 -19.10
N ASN A 86 -22.71 28.25 -18.97
CA ASN A 86 -21.54 28.00 -19.82
C ASN A 86 -20.88 26.65 -19.47
N GLU A 87 -20.19 26.03 -20.41
CA GLU A 87 -19.55 24.70 -20.27
C GLU A 87 -18.66 24.60 -19.02
N ASN A 88 -17.86 25.63 -18.73
CA ASN A 88 -17.00 25.66 -17.55
C ASN A 88 -17.76 25.68 -16.21
N HIS A 89 -18.95 26.30 -16.19
CA HIS A 89 -19.76 26.31 -14.97
C HIS A 89 -20.43 24.96 -14.77
N LEU A 90 -20.90 24.32 -15.85
CA LEU A 90 -21.44 22.95 -15.82
C LEU A 90 -20.42 21.98 -15.27
N ASP A 91 -19.17 22.05 -15.74
CA ASP A 91 -18.08 21.22 -15.22
C ASP A 91 -17.84 21.44 -13.73
N HIS A 92 -17.79 22.69 -13.28
CA HIS A 92 -17.63 22.98 -11.85
C HIS A 92 -18.78 22.39 -11.01
N PHE A 93 -20.02 22.48 -11.49
CA PHE A 93 -21.19 21.91 -10.81
C PHE A 93 -21.13 20.39 -10.73
N VAL A 94 -20.80 19.72 -11.83
CA VAL A 94 -20.67 18.26 -11.89
C VAL A 94 -19.56 17.78 -10.96
N LEU A 95 -18.38 18.39 -11.02
CA LEU A 95 -17.25 18.04 -10.15
C LEU A 95 -17.59 18.24 -8.67
N THR A 96 -18.27 19.35 -8.34
CA THR A 96 -18.72 19.63 -6.97
C THR A 96 -19.78 18.63 -6.51
N ALA A 97 -20.75 18.29 -7.35
CA ALA A 97 -21.80 17.33 -7.02
C ALA A 97 -21.26 15.91 -6.85
N CYS A 98 -20.32 15.47 -7.69
CA CYS A 98 -19.63 14.19 -7.55
C CYS A 98 -18.84 14.13 -6.23
N ARG A 99 -18.15 15.22 -5.88
CA ARG A 99 -17.40 15.34 -4.61
C ARG A 99 -18.32 15.31 -3.40
N ASP A 100 -19.46 15.99 -3.47
CA ASP A 100 -20.44 16.08 -2.38
C ASP A 100 -21.35 14.85 -2.32
N LYS A 101 -21.19 13.89 -3.25
CA LYS A 101 -21.97 12.65 -3.39
C LYS A 101 -23.47 12.90 -3.55
N ASN A 102 -23.84 13.99 -4.24
CA ASN A 102 -25.23 14.34 -4.47
C ASN A 102 -25.78 13.57 -5.68
N HIS A 103 -26.15 12.30 -5.46
CA HIS A 103 -26.60 11.39 -6.51
C HIS A 103 -27.82 11.90 -7.28
N GLU A 104 -28.84 12.43 -6.57
CA GLU A 104 -30.09 12.91 -7.18
C GLU A 104 -29.85 14.10 -8.13
N PHE A 105 -28.93 15.00 -7.77
CA PHE A 105 -28.58 16.12 -8.63
C PHE A 105 -27.88 15.65 -9.91
N ILE A 106 -26.95 14.69 -9.81
CA ILE A 106 -26.20 14.20 -10.97
C ILE A 106 -27.13 13.41 -11.91
N GLU A 107 -28.07 12.63 -11.37
CA GLU A 107 -29.09 11.95 -12.20
C GLU A 107 -29.97 12.95 -12.95
N LYS A 108 -30.51 13.96 -12.26
CA LYS A 108 -31.31 15.03 -12.87
C LYS A 108 -30.52 15.80 -13.93
N PHE A 109 -29.25 16.06 -13.64
CA PHE A 109 -28.34 16.71 -14.59
C PHE A 109 -28.17 15.88 -15.86
N ILE A 110 -27.93 14.57 -15.73
CA ILE A 110 -27.78 13.67 -16.88
C ILE A 110 -29.08 13.62 -17.68
N ASP A 111 -30.23 13.46 -17.03
CA ASP A 111 -31.53 13.43 -17.71
C ASP A 111 -31.77 14.72 -18.49
N GLN A 112 -31.45 15.88 -17.92
CA GLN A 112 -31.57 17.16 -18.61
C GLN A 112 -30.55 17.33 -19.75
N CYS A 113 -29.33 16.82 -19.61
CA CYS A 113 -28.37 16.83 -20.71
C CYS A 113 -28.78 15.91 -21.86
N VAL A 114 -29.47 14.80 -21.57
CA VAL A 114 -30.08 13.92 -22.58
C VAL A 114 -31.20 14.67 -23.31
N ASP A 115 -32.12 15.29 -22.55
CA ASP A 115 -33.28 15.99 -23.11
C ASP A 115 -32.88 17.21 -23.96
N ASP A 116 -31.89 17.99 -23.49
CA ASP A 116 -31.41 19.21 -24.15
C ASP A 116 -30.29 18.95 -25.18
N ASN A 117 -29.88 17.70 -25.34
CA ASN A 117 -28.75 17.29 -26.18
C ASN A 117 -27.46 18.12 -25.97
N LYS A 118 -27.13 18.42 -24.71
CA LYS A 118 -25.99 19.28 -24.36
C LYS A 118 -24.66 18.54 -24.45
N VAL A 119 -23.64 19.28 -24.90
CA VAL A 119 -22.26 18.79 -24.95
C VAL A 119 -21.65 18.86 -23.55
N ILE A 120 -21.21 17.73 -23.04
CA ILE A 120 -20.49 17.61 -21.77
C ILE A 120 -19.01 17.43 -22.08
N THR A 121 -18.13 18.08 -21.31
CA THR A 121 -16.68 17.94 -21.50
C THR A 121 -16.18 16.54 -21.11
N GLU A 122 -15.06 16.13 -21.72
CA GLU A 122 -14.43 14.82 -21.46
C GLU A 122 -14.15 14.61 -19.96
N THR A 123 -13.66 15.64 -19.26
CA THR A 123 -13.33 15.59 -17.83
C THR A 123 -14.55 15.32 -16.96
N SER A 124 -15.67 15.99 -17.23
CA SER A 124 -16.92 15.82 -16.48
C SER A 124 -17.54 14.45 -16.72
N VAL A 125 -17.51 13.97 -17.98
CA VAL A 125 -17.95 12.61 -18.32
C VAL A 125 -17.14 11.56 -17.56
N LEU A 126 -15.81 11.63 -17.61
CA LEU A 126 -14.95 10.65 -16.94
C LEU A 126 -15.18 10.64 -15.43
N THR A 127 -15.30 11.82 -14.81
CA THR A 127 -15.57 11.94 -13.37
C THR A 127 -16.93 11.33 -12.99
N MET A 128 -17.97 11.58 -13.80
CA MET A 128 -19.28 10.96 -13.59
C MET A 128 -19.24 9.45 -13.81
N CYS A 129 -18.57 8.95 -14.84
CA CYS A 129 -18.38 7.52 -15.08
C CYS A 129 -17.66 6.83 -13.91
N GLU A 130 -16.59 7.45 -13.38
CA GLU A 130 -15.89 6.98 -12.17
C GLU A 130 -16.81 6.97 -10.95
N TYR A 131 -17.63 8.01 -10.77
CA TYR A 131 -18.61 8.10 -9.70
C TYR A 131 -19.63 6.97 -9.81
N PHE A 132 -20.37 6.86 -10.91
CA PHE A 132 -21.45 5.86 -11.05
C PHE A 132 -20.94 4.42 -11.10
N SER A 133 -19.75 4.17 -11.64
CA SER A 133 -19.12 2.85 -11.56
C SER A 133 -18.81 2.45 -10.12
N SER A 134 -18.43 3.40 -9.26
CA SER A 134 -18.18 3.16 -7.82
C SER A 134 -19.46 2.91 -7.02
N PHE A 135 -20.63 3.41 -7.47
CA PHE A 135 -21.93 3.18 -6.82
C PHE A 135 -22.71 2.01 -7.40
N SER A 136 -22.14 1.25 -8.33
CA SER A 136 -22.81 0.12 -9.00
C SER A 136 -24.10 0.49 -9.75
N ASP A 137 -24.29 1.76 -10.11
CA ASP A 137 -25.46 2.19 -10.87
C ASP A 137 -25.22 2.04 -12.37
N ASN A 138 -25.63 0.90 -12.91
CA ASN A 138 -25.50 0.59 -14.34
C ASN A 138 -26.48 1.39 -15.20
N ARG A 139 -27.64 1.77 -14.67
CA ARG A 139 -28.68 2.41 -15.48
C ARG A 139 -28.22 3.81 -15.88
N THR A 140 -27.74 4.57 -14.91
CA THR A 140 -27.26 5.93 -15.14
C THR A 140 -25.93 5.94 -15.88
N LEU A 141 -25.06 4.94 -15.65
CA LEU A 141 -23.83 4.77 -16.43
C LEU A 141 -24.14 4.51 -17.91
N VAL A 142 -25.09 3.62 -18.24
CA VAL A 142 -25.48 3.36 -19.63
C VAL A 142 -26.05 4.61 -20.30
N LYS A 143 -26.94 5.35 -19.61
CA LYS A 143 -27.46 6.64 -20.12
C LYS A 143 -26.33 7.62 -20.45
N LEU A 144 -25.35 7.75 -19.56
CA LEU A 144 -24.21 8.65 -19.76
C LEU A 144 -23.35 8.22 -20.96
N ILE A 145 -23.11 6.92 -21.12
CA ILE A 145 -22.37 6.36 -22.25
C ILE A 145 -23.12 6.61 -23.56
N GLU A 146 -24.44 6.42 -23.59
CA GLU A 146 -25.29 6.70 -24.75
C GLU A 146 -25.25 8.18 -25.13
N LEU A 147 -25.32 9.09 -24.15
CA LEU A 147 -25.18 10.52 -24.38
C LEU A 147 -23.81 10.84 -25.01
N CYS A 148 -22.73 10.23 -24.52
CA CYS A 148 -21.39 10.42 -25.08
C CYS A 148 -21.30 9.92 -26.52
N LYS A 149 -21.93 8.79 -26.83
CA LYS A 149 -21.98 8.23 -28.18
C LYS A 149 -22.69 9.17 -29.17
N LEU A 150 -23.72 9.87 -28.72
CA LEU A 150 -24.48 10.82 -29.54
C LEU A 150 -23.76 12.17 -29.69
N ASN A 151 -23.25 12.73 -28.59
CA ASN A 151 -22.75 14.10 -28.56
C ASN A 151 -21.24 14.24 -28.78
N ASN A 152 -20.46 13.22 -28.42
CA ASN A 152 -19.00 13.27 -28.46
C ASN A 152 -18.39 11.91 -28.86
N ARG A 153 -18.65 11.50 -30.10
CA ARG A 153 -18.17 10.22 -30.64
C ARG A 153 -16.65 10.02 -30.52
N ASN A 154 -15.87 11.09 -30.67
CA ASN A 154 -14.42 11.05 -30.49
C ASN A 154 -14.03 10.61 -29.07
N VAL A 155 -14.75 11.09 -28.04
CA VAL A 155 -14.49 10.72 -26.64
C VAL A 155 -14.91 9.28 -26.39
N TYR A 156 -16.05 8.86 -26.96
CA TYR A 156 -16.55 7.49 -26.87
C TYR A 156 -15.57 6.47 -27.47
N ASP A 157 -15.10 6.70 -28.69
CA ASP A 157 -14.17 5.82 -29.39
C ASP A 157 -12.81 5.81 -28.68
N LYS A 158 -12.29 6.98 -28.28
CA LYS A 158 -11.02 7.12 -27.55
C LYS A 158 -11.01 6.38 -26.21
N ASN A 159 -12.16 6.24 -25.55
CA ASN A 159 -12.28 5.58 -24.24
C ASN A 159 -12.70 4.10 -24.32
N CYS A 160 -12.53 3.46 -25.48
CA CYS A 160 -12.92 2.05 -25.72
C CYS A 160 -14.38 1.80 -25.32
N GLU A 161 -15.28 2.70 -25.73
CA GLU A 161 -16.71 2.62 -25.44
C GLU A 161 -17.03 2.60 -23.93
N PHE A 162 -16.10 3.07 -23.09
CA PHE A 162 -16.19 3.04 -21.62
C PHE A 162 -16.39 1.63 -21.03
N LYS A 163 -16.04 0.56 -21.78
CA LYS A 163 -16.19 -0.84 -21.34
C LYS A 163 -15.52 -1.14 -20.00
N HIS A 164 -14.42 -0.46 -19.69
CA HIS A 164 -13.70 -0.61 -18.41
C HIS A 164 -14.52 -0.14 -17.19
N PHE A 165 -15.37 0.90 -17.33
CA PHE A 165 -16.30 1.31 -16.27
C PHE A 165 -17.47 0.34 -16.13
N VAL A 166 -17.96 -0.18 -17.26
CA VAL A 166 -19.00 -1.23 -17.26
C VAL A 166 -18.48 -2.48 -16.55
N ALA A 167 -17.25 -2.89 -16.84
CA ALA A 167 -16.62 -4.04 -16.20
C ALA A 167 -16.48 -3.85 -14.68
N ARG A 168 -16.10 -2.65 -14.23
CA ARG A 168 -16.08 -2.32 -12.80
C ARG A 168 -17.47 -2.43 -12.16
N ASN A 169 -18.50 -1.92 -12.84
CA ASN A 169 -19.87 -2.03 -12.36
C ASN A 169 -20.34 -3.49 -12.25
N MET A 170 -20.01 -4.32 -13.25
CA MET A 170 -20.28 -5.75 -13.24
C MET A 170 -19.56 -6.46 -12.09
N TRP A 171 -18.32 -6.06 -11.81
CA TRP A 171 -17.52 -6.59 -10.71
C TRP A 171 -18.18 -6.34 -9.36
N GLU A 172 -18.58 -5.10 -9.07
CA GLU A 172 -19.23 -4.72 -7.82
C GLU A 172 -20.58 -5.42 -7.60
N LYS A 173 -21.28 -5.75 -8.70
CA LYS A 173 -22.51 -6.56 -8.66
C LYS A 173 -22.27 -8.05 -8.45
N GLY A 174 -21.02 -8.49 -8.35
CA GLY A 174 -20.63 -9.89 -8.13
C GLY A 174 -20.48 -10.72 -9.40
N ASN A 175 -20.65 -10.14 -10.60
CA ASN A 175 -20.38 -10.84 -11.87
C ASN A 175 -18.89 -10.75 -12.23
N SER A 176 -18.06 -11.41 -11.42
CA SER A 176 -16.61 -11.42 -11.58
C SER A 176 -16.16 -11.98 -12.93
N ASP A 177 -16.79 -13.05 -13.42
CA ASP A 177 -16.41 -13.69 -14.69
C ASP A 177 -16.70 -12.80 -15.90
N GLY A 178 -17.88 -12.18 -15.94
CA GLY A 178 -18.23 -11.23 -17.00
C GLY A 178 -17.34 -9.98 -16.95
N ALA A 179 -17.03 -9.50 -15.75
CA ALA A 179 -16.16 -8.34 -15.56
C ALA A 179 -14.71 -8.60 -16.04
N LEU A 180 -14.12 -9.75 -15.68
CA LEU A 180 -12.76 -10.10 -16.13
C LEU A 180 -12.69 -10.30 -17.63
N SER A 181 -13.66 -11.01 -18.20
CA SER A 181 -13.72 -11.24 -19.65
C SER A 181 -13.82 -9.92 -20.42
N LEU A 182 -14.65 -8.98 -19.91
CA LEU A 182 -14.80 -7.65 -20.50
C LEU A 182 -13.53 -6.81 -20.33
N LEU A 183 -12.83 -6.90 -19.19
CA LEU A 183 -11.55 -6.21 -18.98
C LEU A 183 -10.46 -6.73 -19.92
N ASP A 184 -10.36 -8.05 -20.08
CA ASP A 184 -9.39 -8.68 -20.97
C ASP A 184 -9.64 -8.23 -22.43
N GLU A 185 -10.90 -8.26 -22.89
CA GLU A 185 -11.29 -7.76 -24.22
C GLU A 185 -10.98 -6.27 -24.38
N THR A 186 -11.36 -5.46 -23.38
CA THR A 186 -11.13 -4.01 -23.41
C THR A 186 -9.64 -3.69 -23.45
N TYR A 187 -8.82 -4.47 -22.74
CA TYR A 187 -7.39 -4.28 -22.70
C TYR A 187 -6.73 -4.60 -24.04
N GLU A 188 -7.19 -5.66 -24.73
CA GLU A 188 -6.71 -6.02 -26.07
C GLU A 188 -7.07 -4.96 -27.12
N GLN A 189 -8.26 -4.36 -27.02
CA GLN A 189 -8.72 -3.29 -27.90
C GLN A 189 -8.16 -1.90 -27.52
N ALA A 190 -7.53 -1.76 -26.34
CA ALA A 190 -7.12 -0.47 -25.83
C ALA A 190 -5.83 0.08 -26.46
N ASP A 191 -5.93 1.31 -26.94
CA ASP A 191 -4.79 2.13 -27.32
C ASP A 191 -3.87 2.41 -26.13
N VAL A 192 -2.62 2.78 -26.43
CA VAL A 192 -1.57 3.08 -25.44
C VAL A 192 -2.04 4.10 -24.40
N THR A 193 -2.89 5.05 -24.77
CA THR A 193 -3.43 6.08 -23.88
C THR A 193 -4.47 5.55 -22.89
N MET A 194 -5.18 4.47 -23.22
CA MET A 194 -6.25 3.90 -22.39
C MET A 194 -5.79 2.77 -21.47
N ARG A 195 -4.68 2.11 -21.79
CA ARG A 195 -4.10 1.06 -20.95
C ARG A 195 -3.89 1.48 -19.49
N PRO A 196 -3.43 2.71 -19.16
CA PRO A 196 -3.38 3.16 -17.76
C PRO A 196 -4.73 3.11 -17.04
N SER A 197 -5.81 3.56 -17.69
CA SER A 197 -7.16 3.54 -17.12
C SER A 197 -7.66 2.12 -16.88
N VAL A 198 -7.49 1.22 -17.87
CA VAL A 198 -7.88 -0.19 -17.71
C VAL A 198 -7.04 -0.88 -16.63
N ARG A 199 -5.73 -0.58 -16.54
CA ARG A 199 -4.87 -1.08 -15.44
C ARG A 199 -5.35 -0.63 -14.07
N SER A 200 -5.81 0.62 -13.94
CA SER A 200 -6.36 1.13 -12.68
C SER A 200 -7.54 0.27 -12.21
N ILE A 201 -8.41 -0.15 -13.14
CA ILE A 201 -9.52 -1.06 -12.83
C ILE A 201 -9.01 -2.46 -12.44
N PHE A 202 -8.00 -3.00 -13.14
CA PHE A 202 -7.37 -4.25 -12.72
C PHE A 202 -6.77 -4.17 -11.31
N HIS A 203 -6.11 -3.07 -10.95
CA HIS A 203 -5.57 -2.88 -9.61
C HIS A 203 -6.67 -2.88 -8.55
N PHE A 204 -7.74 -2.11 -8.79
CA PHE A 204 -8.91 -2.10 -7.92
C PHE A 204 -9.49 -3.51 -7.72
N VAL A 205 -9.64 -4.26 -8.81
CA VAL A 205 -10.16 -5.63 -8.79
C VAL A 205 -9.24 -6.59 -8.01
N VAL A 206 -7.93 -6.45 -8.14
CA VAL A 206 -6.95 -7.24 -7.39
C VAL A 206 -7.04 -6.96 -5.90
N GLU A 207 -7.02 -5.68 -5.50
CA GLU A 207 -7.13 -5.26 -4.11
C GLU A 207 -8.43 -5.79 -3.48
N ASP A 208 -9.57 -5.58 -4.16
CA ASP A 208 -10.88 -6.04 -3.70
C ASP A 208 -10.95 -7.57 -3.57
N THR A 209 -10.32 -8.31 -4.48
CA THR A 209 -10.30 -9.78 -4.43
C THR A 209 -9.53 -10.31 -3.22
N VAL A 210 -8.36 -9.72 -2.94
CA VAL A 210 -7.53 -10.11 -1.81
C VAL A 210 -8.21 -9.72 -0.49
N ASP A 211 -8.83 -8.55 -0.43
CA ASP A 211 -9.58 -8.09 0.75
C ASP A 211 -10.80 -8.97 1.04
N LYS A 212 -11.58 -9.32 0.00
CA LYS A 212 -12.75 -10.22 0.10
C LYS A 212 -12.38 -11.70 0.20
N ARG A 213 -11.10 -12.06 0.01
CA ARG A 213 -10.54 -13.42 0.11
C ARG A 213 -11.18 -14.44 -0.83
N SER A 214 -11.46 -14.02 -2.06
CA SER A 214 -12.06 -14.93 -3.04
C SER A 214 -10.97 -15.70 -3.79
N GLU A 215 -10.51 -16.83 -3.25
CA GLU A 215 -9.41 -17.62 -3.82
C GLU A 215 -9.69 -18.08 -5.27
N ALA A 216 -10.92 -18.52 -5.55
CA ALA A 216 -11.31 -18.95 -6.89
C ALA A 216 -11.23 -17.81 -7.92
N VAL A 217 -11.55 -16.60 -7.50
CA VAL A 217 -11.49 -15.40 -8.34
C VAL A 217 -10.04 -14.91 -8.48
N LEU A 218 -9.24 -14.98 -7.41
CA LEU A 218 -7.82 -14.66 -7.45
C LEU A 218 -7.06 -15.55 -8.43
N LEU A 219 -7.35 -16.85 -8.46
CA LEU A 219 -6.75 -17.77 -9.44
C LEU A 219 -7.13 -17.42 -10.89
N ARG A 220 -8.34 -16.92 -11.13
CA ARG A 220 -8.74 -16.44 -12.46
C ARG A 220 -8.02 -15.15 -12.82
N LEU A 221 -7.92 -14.22 -11.88
CA LEU A 221 -7.14 -12.99 -12.05
C LEU A 221 -5.67 -13.25 -12.38
N ILE A 222 -5.05 -14.22 -11.70
CA ILE A 222 -3.68 -14.66 -12.02
C ILE A 222 -3.62 -15.15 -13.47
N LYS A 223 -4.57 -15.98 -13.92
CA LYS A 223 -4.61 -16.46 -15.29
C LYS A 223 -4.74 -15.32 -16.30
N SER A 224 -5.64 -14.36 -16.06
CA SER A 224 -5.78 -13.17 -16.91
C SER A 224 -4.50 -12.33 -16.92
N ALA A 225 -3.91 -12.03 -15.77
CA ALA A 225 -2.67 -11.26 -15.68
C ALA A 225 -1.48 -11.94 -16.40
N VAL A 226 -1.36 -13.27 -16.26
CA VAL A 226 -0.34 -14.05 -16.97
C VAL A 226 -0.60 -14.09 -18.47
N LEU A 227 -1.87 -14.18 -18.90
CA LEU A 227 -2.23 -14.12 -20.31
C LEU A 227 -1.85 -12.76 -20.89
N LEU A 228 -2.24 -11.66 -20.25
CA LEU A 228 -1.90 -10.30 -20.65
C LEU A 228 -0.38 -10.10 -20.75
N HIS A 229 0.38 -10.62 -19.79
CA HIS A 229 1.83 -10.55 -19.84
C HIS A 229 2.39 -11.34 -21.04
N LYS A 230 1.89 -12.55 -21.32
CA LYS A 230 2.38 -13.39 -22.43
C LYS A 230 2.00 -12.84 -23.80
N THR A 231 0.80 -12.30 -23.96
CA THR A 231 0.29 -11.84 -25.26
C THR A 231 0.74 -10.42 -25.58
N MET A 232 0.75 -9.53 -24.59
CA MET A 232 0.98 -8.10 -24.78
C MET A 232 2.32 -7.61 -24.23
N ASN A 233 3.12 -8.49 -23.60
CA ASN A 233 4.37 -8.14 -22.93
C ASN A 233 4.21 -7.05 -21.86
N GLU A 234 3.05 -6.98 -21.21
CA GLU A 234 2.77 -5.99 -20.17
C GLU A 234 2.82 -6.66 -18.78
N PRO A 235 3.89 -6.47 -17.98
CA PRO A 235 3.99 -7.10 -16.67
C PRO A 235 3.21 -6.35 -15.57
N ALA A 236 2.70 -5.13 -15.82
CA ALA A 236 2.22 -4.22 -14.77
C ALA A 236 1.15 -4.84 -13.84
N VAL A 237 0.12 -5.49 -14.41
CA VAL A 237 -0.95 -6.12 -13.63
C VAL A 237 -0.42 -7.31 -12.82
N LEU A 238 0.46 -8.10 -13.42
CA LEU A 238 1.11 -9.25 -12.77
C LEU A 238 2.00 -8.81 -11.59
N LEU A 239 2.75 -7.72 -11.76
CA LEU A 239 3.60 -7.15 -10.71
C LEU A 239 2.76 -6.63 -9.54
N HIS A 240 1.69 -5.91 -9.82
CA HIS A 240 0.78 -5.42 -8.80
C HIS A 240 0.09 -6.58 -8.05
N LEU A 241 -0.36 -7.60 -8.78
CA LEU A 241 -0.94 -8.80 -8.17
C LEU A 241 0.06 -9.49 -7.22
N TRP A 242 1.32 -9.61 -7.63
CA TRP A 242 2.37 -10.14 -6.75
C TRP A 242 2.54 -9.28 -5.49
N ASP A 243 2.58 -7.95 -5.62
CA ASP A 243 2.75 -7.05 -4.46
C ASP A 243 1.64 -7.23 -3.44
N VAL A 244 0.38 -7.18 -3.88
CA VAL A 244 -0.78 -7.29 -3.01
C VAL A 244 -0.81 -8.67 -2.34
N CYS A 245 -0.54 -9.75 -3.10
CA CYS A 245 -0.48 -11.10 -2.54
C CYS A 245 0.68 -11.30 -1.55
N PHE A 246 1.85 -10.71 -1.83
CA PHE A 246 3.03 -10.83 -0.98
C PHE A 246 2.88 -10.08 0.35
N LEU A 247 2.26 -8.90 0.30
CA LEU A 247 1.98 -8.06 1.46
C LEU A 247 0.72 -8.51 2.23
N SER A 248 -0.08 -9.39 1.65
CA SER A 248 -1.25 -9.98 2.31
C SER A 248 -0.87 -10.68 3.62
N ASN A 249 -1.77 -10.61 4.60
CA ASN A 249 -1.64 -11.34 5.86
C ASN A 249 -2.05 -12.83 5.71
N TRP A 250 -2.66 -13.20 4.58
CA TRP A 250 -3.14 -14.55 4.33
C TRP A 250 -2.04 -15.45 3.78
N PHE A 251 -1.93 -16.64 4.38
CA PHE A 251 -0.94 -17.63 3.97
C PHE A 251 -1.15 -18.13 2.54
N SER A 252 -2.42 -18.34 2.12
CA SER A 252 -2.78 -18.73 0.74
C SER A 252 -2.20 -17.77 -0.29
N ASP A 253 -2.36 -16.47 -0.06
CA ASP A 253 -1.93 -15.41 -0.96
C ASP A 253 -0.41 -15.32 -1.00
N GLN A 254 0.25 -15.47 0.15
CA GLN A 254 1.71 -15.51 0.25
C GLN A 254 2.30 -16.70 -0.51
N VAL A 255 1.63 -17.87 -0.46
CA VAL A 255 2.03 -19.05 -1.24
C VAL A 255 1.88 -18.78 -2.74
N LEU A 256 0.80 -18.12 -3.16
CA LEU A 256 0.60 -17.71 -4.56
C LEU A 256 1.67 -16.71 -5.00
N ALA A 257 1.98 -15.70 -4.18
CA ALA A 257 3.05 -14.74 -4.46
C ALA A 257 4.42 -15.44 -4.61
N GLY A 258 4.70 -16.45 -3.80
CA GLY A 258 5.89 -17.28 -3.93
C GLY A 258 5.95 -18.05 -5.25
N LYS A 259 4.83 -18.60 -5.72
CA LYS A 259 4.74 -19.27 -7.03
C LYS A 259 4.97 -18.28 -8.17
N LEU A 260 4.33 -17.11 -8.13
CA LEU A 260 4.50 -16.05 -9.13
C LEU A 260 5.95 -15.57 -9.22
N PHE A 261 6.62 -15.43 -8.08
CA PHE A 261 8.04 -15.09 -8.03
C PHE A 261 8.93 -16.16 -8.68
N LEU A 262 8.58 -17.43 -8.55
CA LEU A 262 9.30 -18.55 -9.17
C LEU A 262 9.08 -18.64 -10.68
N GLU A 263 7.84 -18.45 -11.12
CA GLU A 263 7.46 -18.64 -12.52
C GLU A 263 7.82 -17.45 -13.42
N HIS A 264 7.91 -16.23 -12.89
CA HIS A 264 8.07 -15.01 -13.69
C HIS A 264 9.32 -14.20 -13.33
N SER A 265 10.22 -14.01 -14.31
CA SER A 265 11.46 -13.24 -14.16
C SER A 265 11.23 -11.76 -13.86
N GLU A 266 10.18 -11.19 -14.42
CA GLU A 266 9.80 -9.78 -14.31
C GLU A 266 9.43 -9.45 -12.87
N VAL A 267 8.71 -10.37 -12.22
CA VAL A 267 8.37 -10.30 -10.80
C VAL A 267 9.64 -10.28 -9.95
N ARG A 268 10.61 -11.14 -10.23
CA ARG A 268 11.89 -11.16 -9.51
C ARG A 268 12.66 -9.86 -9.67
N THR A 269 12.84 -9.39 -10.90
CA THR A 269 13.55 -8.13 -11.19
C THR A 269 12.87 -6.95 -10.50
N SER A 270 11.54 -6.88 -10.56
CA SER A 270 10.76 -5.83 -9.89
C SER A 270 10.90 -5.88 -8.36
N ALA A 271 10.85 -7.07 -7.77
CA ALA A 271 11.04 -7.26 -6.33
C ALA A 271 12.45 -6.87 -5.88
N VAL A 272 13.49 -7.23 -6.65
CA VAL A 272 14.87 -6.81 -6.38
C VAL A 272 14.97 -5.29 -6.41
N ASN A 273 14.46 -4.62 -7.44
CA ASN A 273 14.51 -3.17 -7.57
C ASN A 273 13.80 -2.45 -6.41
N ARG A 274 12.71 -3.03 -5.90
CA ARG A 274 11.88 -2.42 -4.84
C ARG A 274 12.18 -2.95 -3.44
N ARG A 275 13.16 -3.85 -3.28
CA ARG A 275 13.51 -4.51 -2.01
C ARG A 275 13.68 -3.54 -0.85
N GLY A 276 14.35 -2.40 -1.09
CA GLY A 276 14.60 -1.38 -0.08
C GLY A 276 13.31 -0.68 0.38
N VAL A 277 12.43 -0.33 -0.57
CA VAL A 277 11.15 0.32 -0.29
C VAL A 277 10.22 -0.63 0.46
N ILE A 278 10.10 -1.87 0.00
CA ILE A 278 9.27 -2.90 0.64
C ILE A 278 9.75 -3.14 2.08
N SER A 279 11.07 -3.34 2.26
CA SER A 279 11.64 -3.60 3.58
C SER A 279 11.48 -2.40 4.51
N TYR A 280 11.77 -1.19 4.04
CA TYR A 280 11.64 0.02 4.84
C TYR A 280 10.18 0.25 5.28
N ASN A 281 9.22 0.14 4.36
CA ASN A 281 7.81 0.33 4.67
C ASN A 281 7.30 -0.74 5.65
N ALA A 282 7.69 -2.01 5.45
CA ALA A 282 7.35 -3.09 6.36
C ALA A 282 7.91 -2.86 7.78
N LEU A 283 9.18 -2.46 7.90
CA LEU A 283 9.81 -2.15 9.19
C LEU A 283 9.15 -0.94 9.88
N CYS A 284 8.83 0.11 9.13
CA CYS A 284 8.10 1.28 9.64
C CYS A 284 6.71 0.89 10.18
N SER A 285 6.01 -0.02 9.51
CA SER A 285 4.73 -0.57 9.97
C SER A 285 4.88 -1.63 11.08
N GLY A 286 6.12 -2.01 11.42
CA GLY A 286 6.43 -3.04 12.42
C GLY A 286 6.11 -4.46 11.96
N GLN A 287 5.99 -4.68 10.64
CA GLN A 287 5.75 -5.99 10.02
C GLN A 287 7.09 -6.67 9.72
N VAL A 288 7.78 -7.11 10.77
CA VAL A 288 9.11 -7.74 10.64
C VAL A 288 9.02 -9.07 9.87
N ASP A 289 7.89 -9.78 9.99
CA ASP A 289 7.64 -11.03 9.27
C ASP A 289 7.71 -10.87 7.75
N VAL A 290 7.22 -9.76 7.20
CA VAL A 290 7.28 -9.47 5.75
C VAL A 290 8.75 -9.39 5.29
N VAL A 291 9.61 -8.78 6.09
CA VAL A 291 11.04 -8.66 5.81
C VAL A 291 11.72 -10.02 5.88
N HIS A 292 11.41 -10.83 6.89
CA HIS A 292 11.90 -12.20 6.97
C HIS A 292 11.45 -13.06 5.79
N ARG A 293 10.18 -12.95 5.37
CA ARG A 293 9.68 -13.63 4.16
C ARG A 293 10.42 -13.19 2.91
N LEU A 294 10.73 -11.89 2.78
CA LEU A 294 11.50 -11.37 1.64
C LEU A 294 12.92 -11.94 1.61
N ILE A 295 13.59 -12.00 2.76
CA ILE A 295 14.91 -12.63 2.90
C ILE A 295 14.84 -14.11 2.50
N GLN A 296 13.88 -14.86 3.04
CA GLN A 296 13.69 -16.27 2.70
C GLN A 296 13.43 -16.48 1.21
N LEU A 297 12.65 -15.59 0.58
CA LEU A 297 12.35 -15.64 -0.84
C LEU A 297 13.61 -15.43 -1.69
N PHE A 298 14.46 -14.46 -1.33
CA PHE A 298 15.71 -14.19 -2.03
C PHE A 298 16.78 -15.26 -1.81
N LEU A 299 16.88 -15.82 -0.60
CA LEU A 299 17.79 -16.94 -0.32
C LEU A 299 17.46 -18.19 -1.13
N LYS A 300 16.17 -18.45 -1.43
CA LYS A 300 15.77 -19.57 -2.32
C LYS A 300 16.30 -19.45 -3.76
N PHE A 301 16.74 -18.26 -4.17
CA PHE A 301 17.25 -17.98 -5.52
C PHE A 301 18.73 -17.54 -5.49
N ASP A 302 19.45 -17.83 -4.40
CA ASP A 302 20.87 -17.48 -4.22
C ASP A 302 21.17 -15.98 -4.39
N MET A 303 20.20 -15.11 -4.09
CA MET A 303 20.31 -13.64 -4.18
C MET A 303 20.95 -13.05 -2.92
N THR A 304 22.22 -13.38 -2.67
CA THR A 304 22.93 -13.06 -1.42
C THR A 304 23.20 -11.55 -1.24
N GLU A 305 23.45 -10.82 -2.33
CA GLU A 305 23.71 -9.37 -2.29
C GLU A 305 22.45 -8.57 -1.91
N GLU A 306 21.30 -9.02 -2.40
CA GLU A 306 20.01 -8.44 -2.08
C GLU A 306 19.64 -8.72 -0.62
N CYS A 307 19.88 -9.96 -0.17
CA CYS A 307 19.72 -10.34 1.24
C CYS A 307 20.60 -9.50 2.16
N LYS A 308 21.86 -9.23 1.78
CA LYS A 308 22.77 -8.38 2.55
C LYS A 308 22.16 -7.01 2.83
N LEU A 309 21.63 -6.34 1.82
CA LEU A 309 21.04 -5.01 1.95
C LEU A 309 19.78 -5.01 2.84
N ILE A 310 18.97 -6.07 2.76
CA ILE A 310 17.79 -6.20 3.63
C ILE A 310 18.21 -6.48 5.08
N LEU A 311 19.23 -7.32 5.30
CA LEU A 311 19.78 -7.63 6.62
C LEU A 311 20.40 -6.39 7.27
N GLU A 312 21.08 -5.55 6.50
CA GLU A 312 21.58 -4.25 6.95
C GLU A 312 20.44 -3.35 7.44
N LEU A 313 19.36 -3.20 6.65
CA LEU A 313 18.18 -2.43 7.05
C LEU A 313 17.49 -2.99 8.30
N LEU A 314 17.36 -4.31 8.37
CA LEU A 314 16.79 -5.00 9.52
C LEU A 314 17.64 -4.80 10.78
N PHE A 315 18.97 -4.87 10.66
CA PHE A 315 19.88 -4.60 11.77
C PHE A 315 19.73 -3.17 12.27
N GLU A 316 19.72 -2.16 11.38
CA GLU A 316 19.53 -0.75 11.78
C GLU A 316 18.21 -0.54 12.53
N TYR A 317 17.15 -1.19 12.07
CA TYR A 317 15.86 -1.15 12.74
C TYR A 317 15.92 -1.75 14.15
N GLN A 318 16.47 -2.95 14.30
CA GLN A 318 16.58 -3.61 15.61
C GLN A 318 17.53 -2.89 16.55
N TYR A 319 18.61 -2.32 16.02
CA TYR A 319 19.54 -1.45 16.74
C TYR A 319 18.83 -0.21 17.28
N ALA A 320 17.99 0.45 16.47
CA ALA A 320 17.19 1.59 16.90
C ALA A 320 16.17 1.21 17.99
N CYS A 321 15.62 -0.01 17.95
CA CYS A 321 14.78 -0.58 19.01
C CYS A 321 15.57 -0.95 20.28
N LYS A 322 16.90 -1.01 20.18
CA LYS A 322 17.84 -1.52 21.19
C LYS A 322 17.55 -2.97 21.58
N ASP A 323 17.22 -3.79 20.59
CA ASP A 323 17.05 -5.23 20.75
C ASP A 323 18.38 -5.94 20.50
N LEU A 324 19.10 -6.22 21.58
CA LEU A 324 20.39 -6.89 21.53
C LEU A 324 20.25 -8.33 20.99
N ARG A 325 19.18 -9.04 21.37
CA ARG A 325 18.98 -10.44 20.98
C ARG A 325 18.77 -10.52 19.48
N ALA A 326 17.88 -9.69 18.94
CA ALA A 326 17.62 -9.64 17.50
C ALA A 326 18.87 -9.24 16.71
N CYS A 327 19.63 -8.23 17.17
CA CYS A 327 20.89 -7.84 16.52
C CYS A 327 21.93 -8.97 16.53
N SER A 328 22.04 -9.71 17.64
CA SER A 328 22.94 -10.87 17.74
C SER A 328 22.54 -12.01 16.80
N GLU A 329 21.24 -12.32 16.72
CA GLU A 329 20.73 -13.37 15.81
C GLU A 329 20.94 -12.98 14.35
N ILE A 330 20.75 -11.72 13.98
CA ILE A 330 21.03 -11.23 12.62
C ILE A 330 22.50 -11.44 12.29
N MET A 331 23.42 -11.05 13.18
CA MET A 331 24.86 -11.23 12.96
C MET A 331 25.24 -12.70 12.85
N LYS A 332 24.69 -13.56 13.70
CA LYS A 332 24.88 -15.01 13.63
C LYS A 332 24.38 -15.57 12.30
N THR A 333 23.18 -15.18 11.87
CA THR A 333 22.58 -15.59 10.59
C THR A 333 23.43 -15.14 9.42
N THR A 334 24.00 -13.92 9.46
CA THR A 334 24.88 -13.44 8.39
C THR A 334 26.17 -14.24 8.28
N LEU A 335 26.72 -14.70 9.42
CA LEU A 335 27.87 -15.60 9.44
C LEU A 335 27.51 -16.99 8.92
N GLU A 336 26.38 -17.55 9.32
CA GLU A 336 25.90 -18.85 8.85
C GLU A 336 25.64 -18.86 7.33
N LEU A 337 25.13 -17.75 6.78
CA LEU A 337 24.86 -17.59 5.35
C LEU A 337 26.08 -17.11 4.54
N ASN A 338 27.26 -16.94 5.17
CA ASN A 338 28.46 -16.35 4.55
C ASN A 338 28.23 -14.95 3.91
N ILE A 339 27.31 -14.16 4.47
CA ILE A 339 27.03 -12.80 4.03
C ILE A 339 27.89 -11.82 4.84
N ASN A 340 28.87 -11.21 4.18
CA ASN A 340 29.78 -10.26 4.83
C ASN A 340 29.11 -8.90 5.05
N LEU A 341 28.65 -8.64 6.27
CA LEU A 341 28.25 -7.32 6.74
C LEU A 341 29.48 -6.44 7.03
N SER A 342 29.31 -5.11 6.91
CA SER A 342 30.37 -4.16 7.24
C SER A 342 30.77 -4.22 8.72
N ASN A 343 32.07 -4.00 9.01
CA ASN A 343 32.61 -3.95 10.39
C ASN A 343 31.92 -2.90 11.28
N THR A 344 31.24 -1.92 10.69
CA THR A 344 30.42 -0.93 11.41
C THR A 344 29.32 -1.60 12.24
N TYR A 345 28.74 -2.71 11.79
CA TYR A 345 27.66 -3.41 12.51
C TYR A 345 28.19 -4.21 13.71
N ASN A 346 29.40 -4.77 13.62
CA ASN A 346 30.10 -5.36 14.76
C ASN A 346 30.32 -4.33 15.88
N LEU A 347 30.74 -3.11 15.52
CA LEU A 347 30.91 -2.01 16.47
C LEU A 347 29.58 -1.61 17.11
N LYS A 348 28.51 -1.48 16.32
CA LYS A 348 27.16 -1.18 16.85
C LYS A 348 26.65 -2.26 17.81
N LEU A 349 26.93 -3.53 17.53
CA LEU A 349 26.57 -4.62 18.45
C LEU A 349 27.36 -4.52 19.77
N LEU A 350 28.65 -4.19 19.71
CA LEU A 350 29.47 -3.95 20.90
C LEU A 350 28.97 -2.73 21.70
N ASP A 351 28.58 -1.65 21.03
CA ASP A 351 27.98 -0.47 21.68
C ASP A 351 26.71 -0.84 22.46
N LEU A 352 25.85 -1.70 21.88
CA LEU A 352 24.67 -2.25 22.54
C LEU A 352 25.03 -3.11 23.76
N LEU A 353 26.04 -3.98 23.64
CA LEU A 353 26.50 -4.88 24.70
C LEU A 353 27.11 -4.12 25.89
N MET A 354 27.89 -3.08 25.60
CA MET A 354 28.52 -2.25 26.62
C MET A 354 27.51 -1.33 27.34
N GLY A 355 26.25 -1.29 26.88
CA GLY A 355 25.18 -0.51 27.50
C GLY A 355 25.47 0.99 27.50
N GLU A 356 26.41 1.45 26.67
CA GLU A 356 26.81 2.84 26.65
C GLU A 356 25.60 3.68 26.18
N LYS A 357 25.11 4.53 27.08
CA LYS A 357 24.40 5.74 26.70
C LYS A 357 25.39 6.56 25.87
N CYS A 358 25.45 6.35 24.56
CA CYS A 358 26.34 7.12 23.69
C CYS A 358 26.19 8.61 24.01
N ARG A 359 27.23 9.16 24.64
CA ARG A 359 27.47 10.60 24.69
C ARG A 359 27.56 11.02 23.24
N ALA A 360 26.59 11.82 22.78
CA ALA A 360 26.66 12.43 21.47
C ALA A 360 28.06 13.05 21.29
N PRO A 361 28.71 12.87 20.12
CA PRO A 361 29.96 13.57 19.85
C PRO A 361 29.68 15.06 20.01
N LYS A 362 30.32 15.70 21.00
CA LYS A 362 30.23 17.15 21.17
C LYS A 362 30.68 17.77 19.86
N ALA A 363 29.76 18.43 19.16
CA ALA A 363 30.08 19.25 18.02
C ALA A 363 31.24 20.16 18.43
N LYS A 364 32.35 20.10 17.68
CA LYS A 364 33.43 21.08 17.81
C LYS A 364 32.77 22.45 17.58
N LYS A 365 32.71 23.28 18.62
CA LYS A 365 32.25 24.66 18.49
C LYS A 365 33.09 25.32 17.40
N GLN A 366 32.46 25.65 16.28
CA GLN A 366 33.05 26.59 15.34
C GLN A 366 33.23 27.91 16.10
N VAL A 367 34.47 28.35 16.21
CA VAL A 367 34.80 29.69 16.68
C VAL A 367 34.33 30.64 15.58
N THR A 368 33.25 31.37 15.81
CA THR A 368 32.86 32.49 14.94
C THR A 368 33.90 33.60 15.07
N PRO A 369 34.49 34.10 13.97
CA PRO A 369 35.33 35.29 14.04
C PRO A 369 34.49 36.50 14.44
N LYS A 370 34.95 37.24 15.45
CA LYS A 370 34.42 38.56 15.80
C LYS A 370 34.65 39.51 14.62
N PHE A 371 33.58 39.99 14.01
CA PHE A 371 33.65 41.18 13.16
C PHE A 371 33.42 42.40 14.05
N ASP A 372 34.45 43.24 14.19
CA ASP A 372 34.32 44.58 14.76
C ASP A 372 33.74 45.49 13.66
N LEU A 373 32.49 45.90 13.81
CA LEU A 373 31.92 46.99 13.04
C LEU A 373 32.42 48.31 13.65
N LYS A 374 33.32 48.99 12.92
CA LYS A 374 33.60 50.41 13.16
C LYS A 374 32.46 51.22 12.55
N PHE A 375 31.82 52.03 13.40
CA PHE A 375 30.85 53.06 13.00
C PHE A 375 31.53 54.21 12.28
#